data_AF-A0A925Y1L7-F1
#
_entry.id   AF-A0A925Y1L7-F1
#
_cell.length_a   1.000
_cell.length_b   1.000
_cell.length_c   1.000
_cell.angle_alpha   90.00
_cell.angle_beta   90.00
_cell.angle_gamma   90.00
#
_symmetry.space_group_name_H-M   'P 1'
#
loop_
_entity.id
_entity.type
_entity.pdbx_description
1 polymer ?
#
loop_
_entity_poly.entity_id
_entity_poly.type
_entity_poly.pdbx_seq_one_letter_code
_entity_poly.pdbx_strand_id
1 'polypeptide(L)'
;MLTPYGRDNAFLMLGIGACVLLLALSPVGTALQVILITLGIIIISFTLWFFRDAERPLLAEAENNPALIMAPADGQVVNVDSVAHSPELGGPAVQISIFLSPVNLHVNRYPASGTIIEARYIPGAYLMAFNPKSSTENERSLFVLETAAGRISYQQITGFLARRIVYDTKVGDVVSVGKRFGMMKFGSRMDVVVPASSEVLVRPGDKVVSAHSILARLVSKVD
;
A
#
# COMPACT_ATOMS: atom_id res chain seq x y z
N MET A 1 0.88 -8.52 15.45
CA MET A 1 1.10 -9.85 14.81
C MET A 1 1.86 -9.64 13.50
N LEU A 2 2.53 -10.66 12.95
CA LEU A 2 3.15 -10.56 11.61
C LEU A 2 2.09 -10.73 10.52
N THR A 3 2.17 -9.92 9.48
CA THR A 3 1.26 -9.99 8.33
C THR A 3 1.44 -11.30 7.54
N PRO A 4 0.35 -11.97 7.11
CA PRO A 4 0.46 -13.14 6.24
C PRO A 4 1.14 -12.80 4.91
N TYR A 5 0.95 -11.59 4.37
CA TYR A 5 1.50 -11.15 3.07
C TYR A 5 3.04 -10.99 3.07
N GLY A 6 3.65 -10.96 4.26
CA GLY A 6 5.08 -10.74 4.46
C GLY A 6 5.80 -11.91 5.12
N ARG A 7 5.08 -12.98 5.45
CA ARG A 7 5.54 -14.05 6.35
C ARG A 7 6.85 -14.71 5.90
N ASP A 8 6.96 -15.07 4.63
CA ASP A 8 8.16 -15.73 4.08
C ASP A 8 9.42 -14.85 4.26
N ASN A 9 9.29 -13.56 3.91
CA ASN A 9 10.39 -12.61 4.03
C ASN A 9 10.70 -12.31 5.50
N ALA A 10 9.67 -12.22 6.34
CA ALA A 10 9.85 -12.00 7.77
C ALA A 10 10.64 -13.16 8.40
N PHE A 11 10.27 -14.41 8.13
CA PHE A 11 11.01 -15.56 8.66
C PHE A 11 12.43 -15.66 8.14
N LEU A 12 12.65 -15.38 6.85
CA LEU A 12 14.01 -15.32 6.29
C LEU A 12 14.86 -14.27 7.01
N MET A 13 14.36 -13.05 7.20
CA MET A 13 15.10 -11.97 7.85
C MET A 13 15.32 -12.23 9.34
N LEU A 14 14.35 -12.82 10.03
CA LEU A 14 14.52 -13.26 11.41
C LEU A 14 15.60 -14.34 11.53
N GLY A 15 15.63 -15.31 10.60
CA GLY A 15 16.68 -16.32 10.52
C GLY A 15 18.06 -15.71 10.30
N ILE A 16 18.19 -14.76 9.37
CA ILE A 16 19.43 -14.02 9.14
C ILE A 16 19.86 -13.28 10.41
N GLY A 17 18.95 -12.55 11.06
CA GLY A 17 19.24 -11.84 12.32
C GLY A 17 19.71 -12.80 13.42
N ALA A 18 19.06 -13.96 13.57
CA ALA A 18 19.47 -14.98 14.52
C ALA A 18 20.85 -15.56 14.20
N CYS A 19 21.15 -15.87 12.94
CA CYS A 19 22.48 -16.33 12.52
C CYS A 19 23.57 -15.28 12.82
N VAL A 20 23.30 -13.99 12.58
CA VAL A 20 24.23 -12.90 12.90
C VAL A 20 24.49 -12.83 14.42
N LEU A 21 23.46 -13.01 15.25
CA LEU A 21 23.62 -13.09 16.70
C LEU A 21 24.41 -14.32 17.16
N LEU A 22 24.20 -15.48 16.52
CA LEU A 22 24.98 -16.69 16.81
C LEU A 22 26.45 -16.52 16.42
N LEU A 23 26.74 -15.87 15.29
CA LEU A 23 28.11 -15.55 14.89
C LEU A 23 28.80 -14.63 15.90
N ALA A 24 28.07 -13.78 16.60
CA ALA A 24 28.63 -12.94 17.66
C ALA A 24 29.09 -13.72 18.90
N LEU A 25 28.74 -15.01 19.02
CA LEU A 25 29.22 -15.90 20.08
C LEU A 25 30.58 -16.54 19.74
N SER A 26 31.04 -16.43 18.49
CA SER A 26 32.36 -16.90 18.08
C SER A 26 33.47 -16.08 18.73
N PRO A 27 34.69 -16.61 18.90
CA PRO A 27 35.81 -15.91 19.54
C PRO A 27 36.42 -14.86 18.60
N VAL A 28 35.62 -13.87 18.21
CA VAL A 28 36.04 -12.69 17.47
C VAL A 28 36.40 -11.57 18.44
N GLY A 29 37.19 -10.59 17.98
CA GLY A 29 37.52 -9.42 18.81
C GLY A 29 36.26 -8.66 19.25
N THR A 30 36.31 -8.07 20.44
CA THR A 30 35.17 -7.39 21.10
C THR A 30 34.47 -6.37 20.20
N ALA A 31 35.24 -5.61 19.39
CA ALA A 31 34.67 -4.65 18.46
C ALA A 31 33.76 -5.33 17.40
N LEU A 32 34.20 -6.44 16.82
CA LEU A 32 33.41 -7.19 15.84
C LEU A 32 32.19 -7.85 16.50
N GLN A 33 32.34 -8.36 17.72
CA GLN A 33 31.22 -8.90 18.49
C GLN A 33 30.12 -7.86 18.71
N VAL A 34 30.47 -6.64 19.13
CA VAL A 34 29.50 -5.54 19.33
C VAL A 34 28.79 -5.17 18.02
N ILE A 35 29.52 -5.14 16.90
CA ILE A 35 28.94 -4.86 15.58
C ILE A 35 27.92 -5.93 15.19
N LEU A 36 28.27 -7.21 15.35
CA LEU A 36 27.38 -8.33 15.01
C LEU A 36 26.13 -8.33 15.90
N ILE A 37 26.27 -8.12 17.20
CA ILE A 37 25.12 -8.03 18.13
C ILE A 37 24.19 -6.89 17.69
N THR A 38 24.76 -5.70 17.46
CA THR A 38 23.99 -4.52 17.06
C THR A 38 23.25 -4.76 15.75
N LEU A 39 23.94 -5.32 14.75
CA LEU A 39 23.35 -5.63 13.45
C LEU A 39 22.22 -6.66 13.55
N GLY A 40 22.42 -7.74 14.31
CA GLY A 40 21.41 -8.77 14.53
C GLY A 40 20.14 -8.22 15.20
N ILE A 41 20.31 -7.40 16.24
CA ILE A 41 19.19 -6.72 16.92
C ILE A 41 18.44 -5.79 15.97
N ILE A 42 19.17 -5.00 15.16
CA ILE A 42 18.56 -4.08 14.17
C ILE A 42 17.74 -4.87 13.16
N ILE A 43 18.29 -5.95 12.60
CA ILE A 43 17.59 -6.78 11.61
C ILE A 43 16.30 -7.35 12.20
N ILE A 44 16.36 -7.94 13.40
CA ILE A 44 15.19 -8.53 14.05
C ILE A 44 14.14 -7.46 14.37
N SER A 45 14.55 -6.35 14.99
CA SER A 45 13.66 -5.27 15.40
C SER A 45 12.97 -4.63 14.20
N PHE A 46 13.73 -4.34 13.14
CA PHE A 46 13.20 -3.80 11.90
C PHE A 46 12.25 -4.79 11.23
N THR A 47 12.57 -6.09 11.21
CA THR A 47 11.70 -7.12 10.63
C THR A 47 10.35 -7.19 11.33
N LEU A 48 10.35 -7.27 12.66
CA LEU A 48 9.12 -7.31 13.46
C LEU A 48 8.28 -6.06 13.26
N TRP A 49 8.93 -4.91 13.14
CA TRP A 49 8.27 -3.63 12.98
C TRP A 49 7.73 -3.41 11.57
N PHE A 50 8.48 -3.79 10.53
CA PHE A 50 8.15 -3.57 9.12
C PHE A 50 7.02 -4.51 8.67
N PHE A 51 7.09 -5.79 9.05
CA PHE A 51 6.09 -6.80 8.72
C PHE A 51 4.93 -6.85 9.73
N ARG A 52 4.79 -5.84 10.58
CA ARG A 52 3.68 -5.77 11.53
C ARG A 52 2.35 -5.61 10.81
N ASP A 53 1.37 -6.33 11.31
CA ASP A 53 -0.04 -6.10 11.04
C ASP A 53 -0.69 -5.56 12.32
N ALA A 54 -1.15 -4.32 12.23
CA ALA A 54 -1.93 -3.67 13.27
C ALA A 54 -3.39 -3.71 12.86
N GLU A 55 -4.25 -4.06 13.81
CA GLU A 55 -5.69 -3.88 13.63
C GLU A 55 -6.01 -2.39 13.48
N ARG A 56 -6.90 -2.10 12.53
CA ARG A 56 -7.38 -0.75 12.29
C ARG A 56 -8.90 -0.82 12.30
N PRO A 57 -9.57 -0.16 13.27
CA PRO A 57 -11.02 -0.03 13.19
C PRO A 57 -11.35 0.79 11.94
N LEU A 58 -12.33 0.31 11.18
CA LEU A 58 -12.90 1.06 10.09
C LEU A 58 -13.55 2.32 10.66
N LEU A 59 -13.42 3.45 9.96
CA LEU A 59 -14.19 4.65 10.30
C LEU A 59 -15.69 4.33 10.17
N ALA A 60 -16.49 4.57 11.22
CA ALA A 60 -17.90 4.17 11.26
C ALA A 60 -18.74 4.69 10.08
N GLU A 61 -18.42 5.90 9.60
CA GLU A 61 -19.09 6.49 8.43
C GLU A 61 -18.83 5.71 7.13
N ALA A 62 -17.67 5.06 7.00
CA ALA A 62 -17.28 4.31 5.80
C ALA A 62 -18.02 2.98 5.67
N GLU A 63 -18.48 2.40 6.77
CA GLU A 63 -19.21 1.11 6.75
C GLU A 63 -20.55 1.23 6.02
N ASN A 64 -21.22 2.38 6.17
CA ASN A 64 -22.58 2.60 5.66
C ASN A 64 -22.65 3.57 4.48
N ASN A 65 -21.51 4.08 4.00
CA ASN A 65 -21.46 5.07 2.93
C ASN A 65 -20.65 4.57 1.74
N PRO A 66 -21.29 3.97 0.72
CA PRO A 66 -20.59 3.41 -0.44
C PRO A 66 -19.91 4.46 -1.32
N ALA A 67 -20.20 5.75 -1.11
CA ALA A 67 -19.55 6.84 -1.83
C ALA A 67 -18.20 7.24 -1.22
N LEU A 68 -17.88 6.80 0.00
CA LEU A 68 -16.61 7.15 0.64
C LEU A 68 -15.47 6.28 0.12
N ILE A 69 -14.41 6.93 -0.34
CA ILE A 69 -13.16 6.29 -0.75
C ILE A 69 -12.14 6.49 0.36
N MET A 70 -11.82 5.42 1.05
CA MET A 70 -10.87 5.39 2.17
C MET A 70 -9.43 5.25 1.67
N ALA A 71 -8.48 5.74 2.45
CA ALA A 71 -7.07 5.50 2.19
C ALA A 71 -6.78 3.99 2.23
N PRO A 72 -6.23 3.41 1.14
CA PRO A 72 -5.88 1.99 1.12
C PRO A 72 -4.51 1.70 1.76
N ALA A 73 -3.75 2.74 2.10
CA ALA A 73 -2.40 2.67 2.63
C ALA A 73 -2.15 3.77 3.67
N ASP A 74 -1.21 3.50 4.58
CA ASP A 74 -0.66 4.52 5.47
C ASP A 74 0.43 5.31 4.74
N GLY A 75 0.42 6.64 4.81
CA GLY A 75 1.47 7.40 4.18
C GLY A 75 1.21 8.90 4.17
N GLN A 76 1.83 9.56 3.20
CA GLN A 76 1.61 10.96 2.91
C GLN A 76 1.08 11.11 1.48
N VAL A 77 0.04 11.91 1.30
CA VAL A 77 -0.43 12.30 -0.04
C VAL A 77 0.67 13.16 -0.67
N VAL A 78 1.23 12.71 -1.78
CA VAL A 78 2.30 13.44 -2.49
C VAL A 78 1.76 14.24 -3.66
N ASN A 79 0.75 13.72 -4.36
CA ASN A 79 0.12 14.38 -5.50
C ASN A 79 -1.40 14.20 -5.50
N VAL A 80 -2.11 15.18 -6.05
CA VAL A 80 -3.52 15.13 -6.43
C VAL A 80 -3.63 15.74 -7.82
N ASP A 81 -3.62 14.90 -8.84
CA ASP A 81 -3.45 15.32 -10.23
C ASP A 81 -4.72 15.03 -11.05
N SER A 82 -5.15 16.01 -11.85
CA SER A 82 -6.23 15.82 -12.82
C SER A 82 -5.73 15.00 -14.01
N VAL A 83 -6.47 13.96 -14.37
CA VAL A 83 -6.19 13.07 -15.49
C VAL A 83 -7.26 13.28 -16.55
N ALA A 84 -6.88 13.74 -17.73
CA ALA A 84 -7.83 14.05 -18.80
C ALA A 84 -8.63 12.81 -19.26
N HIS A 85 -7.99 11.63 -19.24
CA HIS A 85 -8.65 10.37 -19.56
C HIS A 85 -7.96 9.21 -18.82
N SER A 86 -8.67 8.58 -17.88
CA SER A 86 -8.26 7.32 -17.27
C SER A 86 -8.83 6.16 -18.09
N PRO A 87 -7.98 5.24 -18.60
CA PRO A 87 -8.46 4.04 -19.28
C PRO A 87 -9.37 3.16 -18.41
N GLU A 88 -9.08 3.11 -17.11
CA GLU A 88 -9.80 2.27 -16.14
C GLU A 88 -11.22 2.79 -15.87
N LEU A 89 -11.38 4.10 -15.85
CA LEU A 89 -12.66 4.77 -15.58
C LEU A 89 -13.38 5.22 -16.87
N GLY A 90 -12.70 5.19 -18.03
CA GLY A 90 -13.26 5.55 -19.34
C GLY A 90 -13.51 7.05 -19.53
N GLY A 91 -12.89 7.93 -18.73
CA GLY A 91 -13.15 9.37 -18.77
C GLY A 91 -12.22 10.20 -17.88
N PRO A 92 -12.50 11.50 -17.74
CA PRO A 92 -11.73 12.39 -16.87
C PRO A 92 -11.77 11.92 -15.41
N ALA A 93 -10.62 12.00 -14.75
CA ALA A 93 -10.42 11.46 -13.41
C ALA A 93 -9.50 12.36 -12.57
N VAL A 94 -9.42 12.08 -11.27
CA VAL A 94 -8.40 12.62 -10.37
C VAL A 94 -7.61 11.47 -9.78
N GLN A 95 -6.29 11.56 -9.85
CA GLN A 95 -5.35 10.60 -9.25
C GLN A 95 -4.80 11.15 -7.95
N ILE A 96 -5.02 10.43 -6.86
CA ILE A 96 -4.51 10.70 -5.52
C ILE A 96 -3.37 9.73 -5.25
N SER A 97 -2.18 10.28 -5.03
CA SER A 97 -0.97 9.47 -4.88
C SER A 97 -0.47 9.51 -3.45
N ILE A 98 -0.31 8.34 -2.83
CA ILE A 98 0.13 8.18 -1.45
C ILE A 98 1.50 7.54 -1.43
N PHE A 99 2.48 8.21 -0.84
CA PHE A 99 3.80 7.63 -0.58
C PHE A 99 3.82 6.94 0.79
N LEU A 100 4.19 5.66 0.79
CA LEU A 100 4.41 4.85 1.97
C LEU A 100 5.91 4.79 2.22
N SER A 101 6.38 5.50 3.25
CA SER A 101 7.76 5.38 3.71
C SER A 101 8.01 4.01 4.34
N PRO A 102 9.28 3.55 4.46
CA PRO A 102 9.63 2.31 5.16
C PRO A 102 9.10 2.23 6.59
N VAL A 103 8.71 3.37 7.18
CA VAL A 103 8.20 3.44 8.55
C VAL A 103 6.70 3.27 8.72
N ASN A 104 5.97 3.31 7.61
CA ASN A 104 4.53 3.13 7.59
C ASN A 104 4.14 1.65 7.72
N LEU A 105 2.87 1.40 8.03
CA LEU A 105 2.31 0.07 7.93
C LEU A 105 2.05 -0.25 6.46
N HIS A 106 2.65 -1.33 5.96
CA HIS A 106 2.65 -1.62 4.53
C HIS A 106 1.52 -2.56 4.09
N VAL A 107 0.71 -3.07 5.03
CA VAL A 107 -0.50 -3.84 4.71
C VAL A 107 -1.52 -2.90 4.08
N ASN A 108 -2.00 -3.26 2.89
CA ASN A 108 -2.95 -2.49 2.13
C ASN A 108 -4.37 -3.01 2.32
N ARG A 109 -5.33 -2.09 2.26
CA ARG A 109 -6.76 -2.34 2.54
C ARG A 109 -7.64 -1.82 1.42
N TYR A 110 -8.77 -2.47 1.20
CA TYR A 110 -9.69 -2.05 0.14
C TYR A 110 -10.19 -0.62 0.41
N PRO A 111 -10.12 0.28 -0.59
CA PRO A 111 -10.51 1.67 -0.40
C PRO A 111 -12.02 1.86 -0.32
N ALA A 112 -12.82 0.93 -0.86
CA ALA A 112 -14.28 0.94 -0.79
C ALA A 112 -14.82 -0.51 -0.86
N SER A 113 -16.12 -0.65 -0.64
CA SER A 113 -16.84 -1.91 -0.85
C SER A 113 -17.37 -2.00 -2.28
N GLY A 114 -17.34 -3.19 -2.88
CA GLY A 114 -17.79 -3.37 -4.26
C GLY A 114 -17.36 -4.69 -4.86
N THR A 115 -17.39 -4.76 -6.19
CA THR A 115 -16.95 -5.94 -6.95
C THR A 115 -15.71 -5.60 -7.77
N ILE A 116 -14.68 -6.45 -7.69
CA ILE A 116 -13.47 -6.30 -8.50
C ILE A 116 -13.80 -6.70 -9.94
N ILE A 117 -13.79 -5.74 -10.85
CA ILE A 117 -14.03 -5.99 -12.29
C ILE A 117 -12.73 -6.19 -13.06
N GLU A 118 -11.61 -5.79 -12.47
CA GLU A 118 -10.29 -5.99 -13.07
C GLU A 118 -9.22 -6.13 -11.98
N ALA A 119 -8.31 -7.07 -12.17
CA ALA A 119 -7.13 -7.25 -11.32
C ALA A 119 -5.96 -7.71 -12.21
N ARG A 120 -4.94 -6.88 -12.38
CA ARG A 120 -3.80 -7.15 -13.26
C ARG A 120 -2.47 -6.87 -12.57
N TYR A 121 -1.51 -7.75 -12.79
CA TYR A 121 -0.11 -7.52 -12.45
C TYR A 121 0.64 -7.07 -13.70
N ILE A 122 1.42 -5.99 -13.56
CA ILE A 122 2.18 -5.37 -14.64
C ILE A 122 3.65 -5.36 -14.21
N PRO A 123 4.53 -6.16 -14.84
CA PRO A 123 5.95 -6.12 -14.56
C PRO A 123 6.54 -4.79 -15.01
N GLY A 124 7.58 -4.31 -14.33
CA GLY A 124 8.21 -3.03 -14.67
C GLY A 124 9.60 -2.86 -14.06
N ALA A 125 10.12 -1.64 -14.20
CA ALA A 125 11.35 -1.15 -13.63
C ALA A 125 11.23 -0.89 -12.11
N TYR A 126 12.30 -0.34 -11.53
CA TYR A 126 12.41 -0.11 -10.08
C TYR A 126 12.91 1.31 -9.82
N LEU A 127 12.26 2.33 -10.37
CA LEU A 127 12.56 3.72 -10.07
C LEU A 127 12.17 4.06 -8.63
N MET A 128 12.76 5.11 -8.05
CA MET A 128 12.34 5.61 -6.74
C MET A 128 10.85 6.01 -6.78
N ALA A 129 10.07 5.65 -5.75
CA ALA A 129 8.62 5.80 -5.76
C ALA A 129 8.12 7.26 -5.84
N PHE A 130 8.98 8.24 -5.55
CA PHE A 130 8.69 9.67 -5.73
C PHE A 130 9.04 10.20 -7.13
N ASN A 131 9.62 9.38 -8.01
CA ASN A 131 9.90 9.76 -9.39
C ASN A 131 8.58 9.81 -10.17
N PRO A 132 8.28 10.89 -10.93
CA PRO A 132 7.05 10.99 -11.72
C PRO A 132 6.80 9.81 -12.68
N LYS A 133 7.88 9.21 -13.21
CA LYS A 133 7.81 8.06 -14.13
C LYS A 133 7.50 6.73 -13.43
N SER A 134 7.58 6.67 -12.11
CA SER A 134 7.36 5.42 -11.35
C SER A 134 5.98 4.82 -11.61
N SER A 135 4.94 5.65 -11.75
CA SER A 135 3.57 5.16 -11.96
C SER A 135 3.37 4.42 -13.28
N THR A 136 4.19 4.69 -14.29
CA THR A 136 4.10 4.05 -15.62
C THR A 136 5.16 2.99 -15.84
N GLU A 137 6.37 3.20 -15.31
CA GLU A 137 7.51 2.33 -15.58
C GLU A 137 7.72 1.27 -14.50
N ASN A 138 7.30 1.48 -13.24
CA ASN A 138 7.56 0.50 -12.20
C ASN A 138 6.61 -0.69 -12.23
N GLU A 139 7.09 -1.79 -11.63
CA GLU A 139 6.26 -2.94 -11.29
C GLU A 139 5.05 -2.47 -10.46
N ARG A 140 3.86 -2.88 -10.90
CA ARG A 140 2.62 -2.49 -10.25
C ARG A 140 1.54 -3.55 -10.35
N SER A 141 0.61 -3.52 -9.41
CA SER A 141 -0.68 -4.18 -9.56
C SER A 141 -1.75 -3.12 -9.69
N LEU A 142 -2.75 -3.40 -10.53
CA LEU A 142 -3.84 -2.50 -10.84
C LEU A 142 -5.15 -3.23 -10.59
N PHE A 143 -6.05 -2.54 -9.89
CA PHE A 143 -7.37 -3.02 -9.58
C PHE A 143 -8.42 -2.00 -10.01
N VAL A 144 -9.51 -2.49 -10.58
CA VAL A 144 -10.69 -1.68 -10.87
C VAL A 144 -11.85 -2.23 -10.06
N LEU A 145 -12.43 -1.35 -9.25
CA LEU A 145 -13.50 -1.68 -8.32
C LEU A 145 -14.78 -0.96 -8.75
N GLU A 146 -15.82 -1.75 -9.00
CA GLU A 146 -17.18 -1.23 -9.22
C GLU A 146 -17.88 -1.15 -7.87
N THR A 147 -18.11 0.07 -7.38
CA THR A 147 -18.85 0.32 -6.14
C THR A 147 -20.30 0.67 -6.44
N ALA A 148 -21.16 0.70 -5.42
CA ALA A 148 -22.54 1.14 -5.60
C ALA A 148 -22.66 2.64 -5.98
N ALA A 149 -21.63 3.45 -5.75
CA ALA A 149 -21.60 4.87 -6.07
C ALA A 149 -20.79 5.20 -7.35
N GLY A 150 -20.17 4.18 -7.98
CA GLY A 150 -19.40 4.33 -9.21
C GLY A 150 -18.07 3.59 -9.18
N ARG A 151 -17.40 3.62 -10.34
CA ARG A 151 -16.12 2.94 -10.56
C ARG A 151 -14.94 3.75 -10.05
N ILE A 152 -14.01 3.07 -9.40
CA ILE A 152 -12.68 3.59 -9.04
C ILE A 152 -11.60 2.62 -9.48
N SER A 153 -10.36 3.08 -9.55
CA SER A 153 -9.20 2.20 -9.66
C SER A 153 -8.16 2.53 -8.60
N TYR A 154 -7.34 1.55 -8.25
CA TYR A 154 -6.23 1.75 -7.34
C TYR A 154 -5.07 0.83 -7.70
N GLN A 155 -3.85 1.29 -7.42
CA GLN A 155 -2.63 0.64 -7.86
C GLN A 155 -1.60 0.58 -6.76
N GLN A 156 -1.04 -0.62 -6.54
CA GLN A 156 0.16 -0.79 -5.75
C GLN A 156 1.36 -0.59 -6.68
N ILE A 157 2.26 0.33 -6.37
CA ILE A 157 3.44 0.63 -7.19
C ILE A 157 4.69 0.44 -6.32
N THR A 158 5.59 -0.45 -6.77
CA THR A 158 6.87 -0.67 -6.09
C THR A 158 7.79 0.54 -6.28
N GLY A 159 8.63 0.83 -5.29
CA GLY A 159 9.81 1.69 -5.45
C GLY A 159 11.08 0.89 -5.65
N PHE A 160 12.22 1.57 -5.79
CA PHE A 160 13.55 0.98 -6.02
C PHE A 160 13.94 -0.16 -5.06
N LEU A 161 13.58 -0.05 -3.78
CA LEU A 161 13.86 -1.07 -2.76
C LEU A 161 12.81 -2.18 -2.72
N ALA A 162 11.64 -1.94 -3.33
CA ALA A 162 10.52 -2.86 -3.37
C ALA A 162 10.61 -3.78 -4.59
N ARG A 163 10.65 -5.09 -4.34
CA ARG A 163 10.74 -6.11 -5.40
C ARG A 163 9.60 -7.12 -5.39
N ARG A 164 8.56 -6.86 -4.60
CA ARG A 164 7.43 -7.79 -4.51
C ARG A 164 6.17 -7.09 -4.03
N ILE A 165 5.18 -7.10 -4.90
CA ILE A 165 3.77 -6.88 -4.55
C ILE A 165 3.15 -8.23 -4.18
N VAL A 166 2.40 -8.28 -3.09
CA VAL A 166 1.62 -9.45 -2.71
C VAL A 166 0.18 -9.01 -2.53
N TYR A 167 -0.75 -9.67 -3.21
CA TYR A 167 -2.19 -9.46 -3.03
C TYR A 167 -2.95 -10.78 -3.24
N ASP A 168 -4.16 -10.86 -2.70
CA ASP A 168 -5.06 -12.02 -2.84
C ASP A 168 -6.28 -11.74 -3.74
N THR A 169 -6.52 -10.48 -4.09
CA THR A 169 -7.60 -9.99 -4.96
C THR A 169 -7.67 -10.67 -6.33
N LYS A 170 -8.88 -11.07 -6.73
CA LYS A 170 -9.20 -11.62 -8.06
C LYS A 170 -10.41 -10.92 -8.68
N VAL A 171 -10.51 -11.02 -10.00
CA VAL A 171 -11.71 -10.56 -10.74
C VAL A 171 -12.92 -11.36 -10.27
N GLY A 172 -14.02 -10.67 -9.99
CA GLY A 172 -15.26 -11.22 -9.47
C GLY A 172 -15.36 -11.23 -7.94
N ASP A 173 -14.29 -10.91 -7.21
CA ASP A 173 -14.35 -10.84 -5.75
C ASP A 173 -15.27 -9.72 -5.28
N VAL A 174 -16.14 -10.03 -4.32
CA VAL A 174 -16.92 -9.05 -3.56
C VAL A 174 -16.12 -8.66 -2.32
N VAL A 175 -15.73 -7.40 -2.24
CA VAL A 175 -14.79 -6.90 -1.23
C VAL A 175 -15.47 -5.88 -0.33
N SER A 176 -14.98 -5.79 0.91
CA SER A 176 -15.47 -4.82 1.89
C SER A 176 -14.38 -3.81 2.23
N VAL A 177 -14.76 -2.53 2.31
CA VAL A 177 -13.88 -1.42 2.68
C VAL A 177 -13.10 -1.74 3.97
N GLY A 178 -11.83 -1.37 3.98
CA GLY A 178 -10.95 -1.55 5.14
C GLY A 178 -10.49 -2.99 5.40
N LYS A 179 -11.03 -4.00 4.71
CA LYS A 179 -10.45 -5.35 4.74
C LYS A 179 -9.10 -5.35 4.04
N ARG A 180 -8.18 -6.18 4.53
CA ARG A 180 -6.83 -6.32 4.01
C ARG A 180 -6.86 -7.08 2.68
N PHE A 181 -6.05 -6.67 1.72
CA PHE A 181 -5.94 -7.37 0.43
C PHE A 181 -4.50 -7.65 -0.01
N GLY A 182 -3.51 -7.08 0.69
CA GLY A 182 -2.13 -7.24 0.25
C GLY A 182 -1.12 -6.44 1.04
N MET A 183 0.09 -6.41 0.50
CA MET A 183 1.22 -5.66 1.02
C MET A 183 2.19 -5.32 -0.12
N MET A 184 2.72 -4.09 -0.10
CA MET A 184 3.90 -3.70 -0.87
C MET A 184 5.11 -3.65 0.05
N LYS A 185 6.27 -4.14 -0.37
CA LYS A 185 7.44 -4.23 0.52
C LYS A 185 8.46 -3.14 0.19
N PHE A 186 8.80 -2.24 1.10
CA PHE A 186 9.93 -1.29 1.11
C PHE A 186 9.79 -0.06 0.21
N GLY A 187 9.20 1.01 0.73
CA GLY A 187 9.19 2.32 0.06
C GLY A 187 8.37 2.27 -1.21
N SER A 188 7.06 2.44 -1.07
CA SER A 188 6.10 2.19 -2.15
C SER A 188 5.17 3.37 -2.35
N ARG A 189 4.48 3.37 -3.48
CA ARG A 189 3.44 4.34 -3.81
C ARG A 189 2.12 3.60 -4.00
N MET A 190 1.04 4.24 -3.59
CA MET A 190 -0.32 3.76 -3.76
C MET A 190 -1.11 4.86 -4.45
N ASP A 191 -1.58 4.57 -5.66
CA ASP A 191 -2.39 5.50 -6.43
C ASP A 191 -3.85 5.10 -6.35
N VAL A 192 -4.72 6.08 -6.14
CA VAL A 192 -6.18 5.92 -6.15
C VAL A 192 -6.74 6.88 -7.17
N VAL A 193 -7.51 6.37 -8.13
CA VAL A 193 -8.10 7.15 -9.21
C VAL A 193 -9.62 7.12 -9.06
N VAL A 194 -10.20 8.32 -8.99
CA VAL A 194 -11.65 8.53 -8.87
C VAL A 194 -12.16 9.37 -10.04
N PRO A 195 -13.44 9.29 -10.42
CA PRO A 195 -14.02 10.13 -11.45
C PRO A 195 -13.81 11.62 -11.15
N ALA A 196 -13.62 12.46 -12.18
CA ALA A 196 -13.38 13.89 -11.99
C ALA A 196 -14.54 14.65 -11.32
N SER A 197 -15.74 14.08 -11.32
CA SER A 197 -16.91 14.61 -10.60
C SER A 197 -16.85 14.37 -9.08
N SER A 198 -15.89 13.59 -8.60
CA SER A 198 -15.77 13.25 -7.17
C SER A 198 -15.27 14.45 -6.37
N GLU A 199 -15.75 14.58 -5.14
CA GLU A 199 -15.23 15.54 -4.17
C GLU A 199 -13.95 14.97 -3.56
N VAL A 200 -12.79 15.57 -3.85
CA VAL A 200 -11.50 15.16 -3.25
C VAL A 200 -11.31 15.89 -1.92
N LEU A 201 -11.08 15.11 -0.86
CA LEU A 201 -11.07 15.56 0.53
C LEU A 201 -9.66 15.65 1.15
N VAL A 202 -8.62 15.41 0.35
CA VAL A 202 -7.21 15.46 0.75
C VAL A 202 -6.39 16.34 -0.18
N ARG A 203 -5.23 16.79 0.29
CA ARG A 203 -4.28 17.63 -0.44
C ARG A 203 -2.85 17.09 -0.30
N PRO A 204 -1.93 17.44 -1.23
CA PRO A 204 -0.52 17.15 -1.06
C PRO A 204 0.02 17.62 0.29
N GLY A 205 0.75 16.75 0.97
CA GLY A 205 1.28 16.96 2.33
C GLY A 205 0.49 16.26 3.43
N ASP A 206 -0.78 15.92 3.20
CA ASP A 206 -1.64 15.29 4.20
C ASP A 206 -1.14 13.90 4.59
N LYS A 207 -1.13 13.61 5.89
CA LYS A 207 -0.88 12.26 6.40
C LYS A 207 -2.17 11.47 6.40
N VAL A 208 -2.13 10.29 5.80
CA VAL A 208 -3.29 9.40 5.68
C VAL A 208 -3.01 8.06 6.34
N VAL A 209 -4.05 7.46 6.90
CA VAL A 209 -4.02 6.18 7.61
C VAL A 209 -5.00 5.23 6.94
N SER A 210 -4.54 4.02 6.63
CA SER A 210 -5.36 3.03 5.93
C SER A 210 -6.66 2.71 6.69
N ALA A 211 -7.77 2.59 5.97
CA ALA A 211 -9.13 2.36 6.50
C ALA A 211 -9.68 3.42 7.47
N HIS A 212 -9.00 4.56 7.64
CA HIS A 212 -9.44 5.61 8.56
C HIS A 212 -9.53 6.99 7.90
N SER A 213 -8.55 7.36 7.09
CA SER A 213 -8.59 8.63 6.37
C SER A 213 -9.48 8.51 5.13
N ILE A 214 -10.35 9.50 4.92
CA ILE A 214 -11.16 9.62 3.71
C ILE A 214 -10.33 10.37 2.65
N LEU A 215 -10.22 9.82 1.45
CA LEU A 215 -9.54 10.46 0.31
C LEU A 215 -10.51 11.29 -0.53
N ALA A 216 -11.68 10.74 -0.82
CA ALA A 216 -12.66 11.35 -1.70
C ALA A 216 -14.07 10.83 -1.41
N ARG A 217 -15.06 11.56 -1.92
CA ARG A 217 -16.46 11.16 -1.97
C ARG A 217 -16.91 11.11 -3.42
N LEU A 218 -17.39 9.96 -3.86
CA LEU A 218 -18.02 9.81 -5.17
C LEU A 218 -19.34 10.58 -5.18
N VAL A 219 -19.55 11.41 -6.20
CA VAL A 219 -20.86 12.02 -6.46
C VAL A 219 -21.58 11.08 -7.40
N SER A 220 -22.70 10.48 -6.95
CA SER A 220 -23.49 9.63 -7.84
C SER A 220 -23.91 10.44 -9.05
N LYS A 221 -23.95 9.83 -10.23
CA LYS A 221 -24.70 10.43 -11.33
C LYS A 221 -26.13 10.62 -10.82
N VAL A 222 -26.58 11.87 -10.74
CA VAL A 222 -28.01 12.15 -10.76
C VAL A 222 -28.44 11.72 -12.16
N ASP A 223 -29.33 10.74 -12.23
CA ASP A 223 -29.92 10.26 -13.49
C ASP A 223 -30.57 11.42 -14.28
#